data_AF-A0A0U1DKT9-F1
#
_entry.id   AF-A0A0U1DKT9-F1
#
_cell.length_a   1.000
_cell.length_b   1.000
_cell.length_c   1.000
_cell.angle_alpha   90.00
_cell.angle_beta   90.00
_cell.angle_gamma   90.00
#
_symmetry.space_group_name_H-M   'P 1'
#
loop_
_entity.id
_entity.type
_entity.pdbx_description
1 polymer ?
#
loop_
_entity_poly.entity_id
_entity_poly.type
_entity_poly.pdbx_seq_one_letter_code
_entity_poly.pdbx_strand_id
1 'polypeptide(L)'
;MEILLITKDNLSGYHRELVEHFILEDKWGRFLGRWTAEEHLHAVALRNYLVVTREIDPTANEDVRVEHVMKGYRADSYSQIETLVFMAFFERAHAVYTRNLRAQITEPVLGSMMDRIVLDEERHELFFANLVSHLLNTHRDETVAAIAARARELDVIGADIDAYQDKVAVVAEAGIFDRAALAQVSPTGSPPGDSPTSLGSRSSSTRNAPGVIRAARRTATPPPRE
;
A
#
# COMPACT_ATOMS: atom_id res chain seq x y z
N MET A 1 -16.81 -1.96 3.26
CA MET A 1 -16.33 -3.37 3.25
C MET A 1 -15.89 -3.80 1.85
N GLU A 2 -16.75 -3.70 0.83
CA GLU A 2 -16.41 -4.18 -0.52
C GLU A 2 -15.17 -3.54 -1.14
N ILE A 3 -14.96 -2.22 -0.99
CA ILE A 3 -13.72 -1.55 -1.45
C ILE A 3 -12.48 -2.26 -0.87
N LEU A 4 -12.45 -2.51 0.44
CA LEU A 4 -11.33 -3.18 1.10
C LEU A 4 -11.13 -4.60 0.56
N LEU A 5 -12.21 -5.36 0.34
CA LEU A 5 -12.12 -6.71 -0.23
C LEU A 5 -11.51 -6.66 -1.64
N ILE A 6 -12.04 -5.83 -2.54
CA ILE A 6 -11.57 -5.73 -3.92
C ILE A 6 -10.10 -5.26 -3.97
N THR A 7 -9.72 -4.29 -3.14
CA THR A 7 -8.31 -3.87 -3.02
C THR A 7 -7.41 -5.01 -2.55
N LYS A 8 -7.81 -5.79 -1.53
CA LYS A 8 -7.03 -6.93 -1.02
C LYS A 8 -6.98 -8.10 -2.02
N ASP A 9 -8.02 -8.32 -2.83
CA ASP A 9 -8.00 -9.34 -3.89
C ASP A 9 -7.00 -9.02 -5.02
N ASN A 10 -6.66 -7.74 -5.21
CA ASN A 10 -5.64 -7.32 -6.17
C ASN A 10 -4.19 -7.51 -5.66
N LEU A 11 -4.00 -8.22 -4.52
CA LEU A 11 -2.69 -8.55 -3.93
C LEU A 11 -1.69 -9.14 -4.92
N SER A 12 -2.16 -9.91 -5.90
CA SER A 12 -1.28 -10.50 -6.92
C SER A 12 -0.52 -9.43 -7.73
N GLY A 13 -1.14 -8.27 -7.99
CA GLY A 13 -0.50 -7.13 -8.63
C GLY A 13 0.61 -6.54 -7.75
N TYR A 14 0.32 -6.28 -6.47
CA TYR A 14 1.28 -5.73 -5.52
C TYR A 14 2.45 -6.68 -5.24
N HIS A 15 2.16 -7.98 -5.06
CA HIS A 15 3.20 -9.00 -4.88
C HIS A 15 4.13 -9.04 -6.08
N ARG A 16 3.60 -9.04 -7.30
CA ARG A 16 4.40 -9.04 -8.53
C ARG A 16 5.34 -7.83 -8.58
N GLU A 17 4.82 -6.63 -8.33
CA GLU A 17 5.65 -5.41 -8.33
C GLU A 17 6.72 -5.47 -7.24
N LEU A 18 6.41 -5.95 -6.03
CA LEU A 18 7.43 -6.10 -4.98
C LEU A 18 8.54 -7.09 -5.37
N VAL A 19 8.22 -8.22 -5.99
CA VAL A 19 9.26 -9.21 -6.37
C VAL A 19 10.04 -8.82 -7.62
N GLU A 20 9.49 -7.95 -8.48
CA GLU A 20 10.25 -7.33 -9.59
C GLU A 20 11.33 -6.37 -9.06
N HIS A 21 11.10 -5.73 -7.91
CA HIS A 21 12.03 -4.79 -7.28
C HIS A 21 12.94 -5.45 -6.23
N PHE A 22 12.50 -6.49 -5.53
CA PHE A 22 13.20 -7.09 -4.41
C PHE A 22 13.44 -8.59 -4.62
N ILE A 23 14.65 -9.06 -4.33
CA ILE A 23 15.02 -10.47 -4.47
C ILE A 23 14.28 -11.30 -3.40
N LEU A 24 13.67 -12.42 -3.81
CA LEU A 24 13.02 -13.40 -2.93
C LEU A 24 14.03 -14.30 -2.19
N GLU A 25 15.04 -13.70 -1.57
CA GLU A 25 16.07 -14.39 -0.79
C GLU A 25 16.22 -13.76 0.60
N ASP A 26 16.76 -14.53 1.54
CA ASP A 26 17.06 -14.11 2.90
C ASP A 26 15.91 -13.37 3.61
N LYS A 27 16.21 -12.19 4.18
CA LYS A 27 15.26 -11.38 4.94
C LYS A 27 14.15 -10.81 4.06
N TRP A 28 14.44 -10.49 2.80
CA TRP A 28 13.44 -10.00 1.85
C TRP A 28 12.46 -11.09 1.46
N GLY A 29 12.94 -12.28 1.09
CA GLY A 29 12.08 -13.42 0.81
C GLY A 29 11.21 -13.80 2.01
N ARG A 30 11.76 -13.79 3.22
CA ARG A 30 11.00 -14.05 4.44
C ARG A 30 9.92 -13.00 4.70
N PHE A 31 10.25 -11.72 4.59
CA PHE A 31 9.29 -10.64 4.83
C PHE A 31 8.20 -10.62 3.77
N LEU A 32 8.55 -10.60 2.48
CA LEU A 32 7.58 -10.54 1.39
C LEU A 32 6.64 -11.75 1.40
N GLY A 33 7.16 -12.95 1.64
CA GLY A 33 6.32 -14.14 1.79
C GLY A 33 5.36 -14.04 2.98
N ARG A 34 5.82 -13.47 4.10
CA ARG A 34 4.98 -13.28 5.29
C ARG A 34 3.91 -12.20 5.09
N TRP A 35 4.30 -11.04 4.58
CA TRP A 35 3.39 -9.94 4.27
C TRP A 35 2.31 -10.39 3.29
N THR A 36 2.68 -11.05 2.20
CA THR A 36 1.70 -11.59 1.23
C THR A 36 0.77 -12.63 1.85
N ALA A 37 1.27 -13.49 2.75
CA ALA A 37 0.41 -14.46 3.43
C ALA A 37 -0.59 -13.79 4.39
N GLU A 38 -0.19 -12.74 5.10
CA GLU A 38 -1.08 -11.96 5.98
C GLU A 38 -2.12 -11.19 5.15
N GLU A 39 -1.70 -10.48 4.10
CA GLU A 39 -2.59 -9.75 3.20
C GLU A 39 -3.63 -10.65 2.51
N HIS A 40 -3.22 -11.85 2.08
CA HIS A 40 -4.15 -12.80 1.48
C HIS A 40 -5.20 -13.28 2.50
N LEU A 41 -4.83 -13.42 3.77
CA LEU A 41 -5.77 -13.77 4.82
C LEU A 41 -6.84 -12.68 5.01
N HIS A 42 -6.51 -11.41 4.82
CA HIS A 42 -7.49 -10.32 4.86
C HIS A 42 -8.56 -10.51 3.78
N ALA A 43 -8.15 -10.75 2.52
CA ALA A 43 -9.08 -11.01 1.41
C ALA A 43 -9.99 -12.21 1.68
N VAL A 44 -9.40 -13.34 2.12
CA VAL A 44 -10.14 -14.58 2.43
C VAL A 44 -11.18 -14.34 3.53
N ALA A 45 -10.80 -13.66 4.62
CA ALA A 45 -11.68 -13.40 5.75
C ALA A 45 -12.85 -12.50 5.36
N LEU A 46 -12.57 -11.40 4.65
CA LEU A 46 -13.57 -10.45 4.17
C LEU A 46 -14.55 -11.13 3.20
N ARG A 47 -14.04 -11.88 2.22
CA ARG A 47 -14.85 -12.61 1.22
C ARG A 47 -15.76 -13.62 1.90
N ASN A 48 -15.21 -14.45 2.77
CA ASN A 48 -15.98 -15.49 3.46
C ASN A 48 -17.08 -14.87 4.33
N TYR A 49 -16.78 -13.78 5.06
CA TYR A 49 -17.79 -13.09 5.85
C TYR A 49 -18.94 -12.62 4.94
N LEU A 50 -18.64 -11.82 3.91
CA LEU A 50 -19.64 -11.17 3.06
C LEU A 50 -20.50 -12.19 2.27
N VAL A 51 -19.90 -13.30 1.83
CA VAL A 51 -20.64 -14.36 1.12
C VAL A 51 -21.54 -15.14 2.07
N VAL A 52 -21.05 -15.51 3.26
CA VAL A 52 -21.82 -16.33 4.21
C VAL A 52 -22.98 -15.53 4.81
N THR A 53 -22.77 -14.25 5.11
CA THR A 53 -23.82 -13.37 5.64
C THR A 53 -24.79 -12.88 4.55
N ARG A 54 -24.41 -12.98 3.27
CA ARG A 54 -25.16 -12.46 2.11
C ARG A 54 -25.43 -10.97 2.18
N GLU A 55 -24.49 -10.21 2.75
CA GLU A 55 -24.55 -8.75 2.84
C GLU A 55 -24.22 -8.04 1.52
N ILE A 56 -23.78 -8.80 0.51
CA ILE A 56 -23.48 -8.31 -0.84
C ILE A 56 -24.01 -9.28 -1.89
N ASP A 57 -24.12 -8.83 -3.14
CA ASP A 57 -24.22 -9.72 -4.30
C ASP A 57 -22.82 -10.31 -4.61
N PRO A 58 -22.59 -11.61 -4.37
CA PRO A 58 -21.28 -12.21 -4.61
C PRO A 58 -20.93 -12.29 -6.10
N THR A 59 -21.91 -12.32 -7.00
CA THR A 59 -21.67 -12.37 -8.45
C THR A 59 -21.15 -11.03 -8.93
N ALA A 60 -21.85 -9.94 -8.58
CA ALA A 60 -21.42 -8.60 -8.93
C ALA A 60 -20.05 -8.24 -8.34
N ASN A 61 -19.76 -8.68 -7.10
CA ASN A 61 -18.45 -8.47 -6.49
C ASN A 61 -17.34 -9.25 -7.22
N GLU A 62 -17.65 -10.44 -7.71
CA GLU A 62 -16.72 -11.26 -8.48
C GLU A 62 -16.39 -10.64 -9.85
N ASP A 63 -17.39 -10.09 -10.55
CA ASP A 63 -17.18 -9.39 -11.82
C ASP A 63 -16.24 -8.19 -11.64
N VAL A 64 -16.50 -7.35 -10.62
CA VAL A 64 -15.65 -6.20 -10.28
C VAL A 64 -14.23 -6.65 -9.90
N ARG A 65 -14.09 -7.75 -9.14
CA ARG A 65 -12.79 -8.31 -8.78
C ARG A 65 -11.99 -8.69 -10.02
N VAL A 66 -12.62 -9.43 -10.94
CA VAL A 66 -11.95 -9.88 -12.17
C VAL A 66 -11.49 -8.69 -12.99
N GLU A 67 -12.36 -7.68 -13.19
CA GLU A 67 -12.00 -6.46 -13.89
C GLU A 67 -10.82 -5.71 -13.23
N HIS A 68 -10.87 -5.54 -11.91
CA HIS A 68 -9.84 -4.82 -11.15
C HIS A 68 -8.50 -5.55 -11.15
N VAL A 69 -8.50 -6.87 -11.00
CA VAL A 69 -7.28 -7.70 -11.10
C VAL A 69 -6.70 -7.69 -12.51
N MET A 70 -7.54 -7.72 -13.55
CA MET A 70 -7.11 -7.64 -14.95
C MET A 70 -6.49 -6.28 -15.29
N LYS A 71 -7.07 -5.18 -14.78
CA LYS A 71 -6.47 -3.84 -14.83
C LYS A 71 -5.11 -3.86 -14.13
N GLY A 72 -5.08 -4.42 -12.92
CA GLY A 72 -3.88 -4.66 -12.13
C GLY A 72 -3.23 -3.38 -11.60
N TYR A 73 -2.31 -3.56 -10.65
CA TYR A 73 -1.41 -2.50 -10.20
C TYR A 73 -0.15 -2.47 -11.08
N ARG A 74 0.26 -1.28 -11.54
CA ARG A 74 1.43 -1.07 -12.42
C ARG A 74 2.38 -0.08 -11.76
N ALA A 75 3.55 -0.56 -11.40
CA ALA A 75 4.62 0.24 -10.78
C ALA A 75 5.98 -0.12 -11.36
N ASP A 76 6.01 -0.64 -12.59
CA ASP A 76 7.20 -1.10 -13.30
C ASP A 76 8.23 0.02 -13.56
N SER A 77 7.80 1.27 -13.41
CA SER A 77 8.65 2.46 -13.54
C SER A 77 9.28 2.94 -12.22
N TYR A 78 8.88 2.38 -11.07
CA TYR A 78 9.35 2.86 -9.77
C TYR A 78 10.78 2.38 -9.49
N SER A 79 11.54 3.17 -8.75
CA SER A 79 12.76 2.67 -8.10
C SER A 79 12.41 1.81 -6.87
N GLN A 80 13.38 1.07 -6.34
CA GLN A 80 13.19 0.36 -5.05
C GLN A 80 12.79 1.32 -3.92
N ILE A 81 13.35 2.54 -3.88
CA ILE A 81 13.02 3.54 -2.87
C ILE A 81 11.60 4.07 -3.09
N GLU A 82 11.20 4.35 -4.33
CA GLU A 82 9.82 4.74 -4.64
C GLU A 82 8.81 3.65 -4.28
N THR A 83 9.13 2.38 -4.52
CA THR A 83 8.28 1.25 -4.14
C THR A 83 8.11 1.15 -2.63
N LEU A 84 9.18 1.33 -1.83
CA LEU A 84 9.07 1.32 -0.36
C LEU A 84 8.31 2.52 0.19
N VAL A 85 8.49 3.70 -0.40
CA VAL A 85 7.73 4.91 -0.05
C VAL A 85 6.26 4.72 -0.39
N PHE A 86 5.95 4.19 -1.57
CA PHE A 86 4.59 3.86 -1.97
C PHE A 86 3.95 2.90 -0.95
N MET A 87 4.62 1.80 -0.61
CA MET A 87 4.10 0.85 0.37
C MET A 87 3.89 1.48 1.74
N ALA A 88 4.78 2.37 2.20
CA ALA A 88 4.57 3.07 3.46
C ALA A 88 3.29 3.94 3.46
N PHE A 89 3.00 4.64 2.35
CA PHE A 89 1.75 5.39 2.21
C PHE A 89 0.53 4.48 2.04
N PHE A 90 0.66 3.42 1.25
CA PHE A 90 -0.40 2.46 1.01
C PHE A 90 -0.86 1.82 2.32
N GLU A 91 0.06 1.27 3.12
CA GLU A 91 -0.27 0.64 4.40
C GLU A 91 -0.80 1.65 5.42
N ARG A 92 -0.24 2.87 5.45
CA ARG A 92 -0.75 3.93 6.33
C ARG A 92 -2.18 4.35 5.99
N ALA A 93 -2.50 4.46 4.70
CA ALA A 93 -3.86 4.72 4.26
C ALA A 93 -4.81 3.60 4.70
N HIS A 94 -4.39 2.33 4.55
CA HIS A 94 -5.18 1.18 4.98
C HIS A 94 -5.33 1.08 6.50
N ALA A 95 -4.30 1.42 7.28
CA ALA A 95 -4.39 1.50 8.74
C ALA A 95 -5.42 2.55 9.19
N VAL A 96 -5.45 3.73 8.56
CA VAL A 96 -6.47 4.75 8.85
C VAL A 96 -7.86 4.27 8.43
N TYR A 97 -8.00 3.77 7.20
CA TYR A 97 -9.27 3.28 6.66
C TYR A 97 -9.86 2.16 7.52
N THR A 98 -9.06 1.15 7.85
CA THR A 98 -9.52 -0.02 8.61
C THR A 98 -9.85 0.35 10.05
N ARG A 99 -9.08 1.24 10.69
CA ARG A 99 -9.39 1.75 12.03
C ARG A 99 -10.72 2.50 12.06
N ASN A 100 -10.96 3.38 11.09
CA ASN A 100 -12.19 4.16 11.02
C ASN A 100 -13.40 3.27 10.68
N LEU A 101 -13.24 2.34 9.75
CA LEU A 101 -14.25 1.34 9.42
C LEU A 101 -14.58 0.47 10.64
N ARG A 102 -13.56 0.01 11.38
CA ARG A 102 -13.73 -0.77 12.60
C ARG A 102 -14.54 -0.03 13.67
N ALA A 103 -14.33 1.28 13.80
CA ALA A 103 -15.07 2.10 14.76
C ALA A 103 -16.59 2.17 14.48
N GLN A 104 -17.02 1.89 13.25
CA GLN A 104 -18.43 1.89 12.86
C GLN A 104 -19.11 0.53 12.97
N ILE A 105 -18.33 -0.53 13.23
CA ILE A 105 -18.83 -1.90 13.27
C ILE A 105 -19.29 -2.25 14.69
N THR A 106 -20.58 -2.54 14.81
CA THR A 106 -21.23 -2.99 16.05
C THR A 106 -21.43 -4.50 16.11
N GLU A 107 -21.45 -5.18 14.96
CA GLU A 107 -21.60 -6.64 14.90
C GLU A 107 -20.33 -7.31 15.45
N PRO A 108 -20.42 -8.15 16.49
CA PRO A 108 -19.27 -8.63 17.25
C PRO A 108 -18.32 -9.52 16.44
N VAL A 109 -18.82 -10.36 15.52
CA VAL A 109 -17.97 -11.25 14.72
C VAL A 109 -17.14 -10.44 13.74
N LEU A 110 -17.77 -9.53 13.00
CA LEU A 110 -17.10 -8.62 12.09
C LEU A 110 -16.13 -7.69 12.82
N GLY A 111 -16.54 -7.18 13.98
CA GLY A 111 -15.69 -6.35 14.82
C GLY A 111 -14.40 -7.07 15.21
N SER A 112 -14.50 -8.30 15.74
CA SER A 112 -13.32 -9.10 16.11
C SER A 112 -12.44 -9.49 14.93
N MET A 113 -13.02 -9.69 13.75
CA MET A 113 -12.26 -9.93 12.52
C MET A 113 -11.50 -8.67 12.10
N MET A 114 -12.20 -7.53 12.05
CA MET A 114 -11.60 -6.25 11.67
C MET A 114 -10.56 -5.77 12.67
N ASP A 115 -10.68 -6.07 13.98
CA ASP A 115 -9.64 -5.80 14.97
C ASP A 115 -8.31 -6.47 14.61
N ARG A 116 -8.34 -7.68 14.02
CA ARG A 116 -7.12 -8.36 13.56
C ARG A 116 -6.53 -7.71 12.32
N ILE A 117 -7.38 -7.37 11.34
CA ILE A 117 -6.93 -6.69 10.11
C ILE A 117 -6.27 -5.35 10.48
N VAL A 118 -6.90 -4.53 11.32
CA VAL A 118 -6.34 -3.26 11.80
C VAL A 118 -4.94 -3.43 12.39
N LEU A 119 -4.76 -4.43 13.26
CA LEU A 119 -3.45 -4.71 13.85
C LEU A 119 -2.40 -5.14 12.82
N ASP A 120 -2.81 -5.80 11.74
CA ASP A 120 -1.90 -6.23 10.68
C ASP A 120 -1.49 -5.03 9.81
N GLU A 121 -2.45 -4.20 9.36
CA GLU A 121 -2.16 -2.97 8.59
C GLU A 121 -1.21 -2.03 9.37
N GLU A 122 -1.41 -1.86 10.68
CA GLU A 122 -0.54 -1.02 11.53
C GLU A 122 0.87 -1.60 11.67
N ARG A 123 1.02 -2.93 11.70
CA ARG A 123 2.33 -3.58 11.74
C ARG A 123 3.05 -3.47 10.40
N HIS A 124 2.31 -3.56 9.29
CA HIS A 124 2.86 -3.38 7.94
C HIS A 124 3.30 -1.93 7.71
N GLU A 125 2.47 -0.96 8.10
CA GLU A 125 2.82 0.48 8.06
C GLU A 125 4.12 0.74 8.81
N LEU A 126 4.21 0.27 10.06
CA LEU A 126 5.39 0.45 10.89
C LEU A 126 6.64 -0.17 10.24
N PHE A 127 6.49 -1.34 9.62
CA PHE A 127 7.61 -2.00 8.94
C PHE A 127 8.13 -1.15 7.77
N PHE A 128 7.26 -0.72 6.86
CA PHE A 128 7.68 0.08 5.71
C PHE A 128 8.14 1.49 6.12
N ALA A 129 7.50 2.11 7.11
CA ALA A 129 7.93 3.40 7.65
C ALA A 129 9.34 3.34 8.26
N ASN A 130 9.70 2.24 8.93
CA ASN A 130 11.06 2.01 9.44
C ASN A 130 12.10 1.89 8.31
N LEU A 131 11.74 1.24 7.20
CA LEU A 131 12.61 1.17 6.02
C LEU A 131 12.83 2.55 5.40
N VAL A 132 11.75 3.32 5.19
CA VAL A 132 11.85 4.70 4.67
C VAL A 132 12.66 5.59 5.62
N SER A 133 12.49 5.43 6.94
CA SER A 133 13.28 6.15 7.95
C SER A 133 14.77 5.82 7.87
N HIS A 134 15.13 4.56 7.63
CA HIS A 134 16.52 4.18 7.38
C HIS A 134 17.05 4.79 6.08
N LEU A 135 16.25 4.83 5.02
CA LEU A 135 16.60 5.44 3.74
C LEU A 135 16.78 6.96 3.83
N LEU A 136 16.00 7.66 4.66
CA LEU A 136 16.20 9.09 4.93
C LEU A 136 17.57 9.42 5.56
N ASN A 137 18.22 8.43 6.20
CA ASN A 137 19.55 8.57 6.78
C ASN A 137 20.68 8.14 5.82
N THR A 138 20.39 7.30 4.83
CA THR A 138 21.40 6.69 3.95
C THR A 138 21.34 7.18 2.49
N HIS A 139 20.14 7.49 2.00
CA HIS A 139 19.82 7.90 0.62
C HIS A 139 18.86 9.10 0.63
N ARG A 140 19.19 10.13 1.42
CA ARG A 140 18.27 11.22 1.79
C ARG A 140 17.61 11.91 0.58
N ASP A 141 18.40 12.40 -0.37
CA ASP A 141 17.87 13.22 -1.47
C ASP A 141 16.94 12.43 -2.38
N GLU A 142 17.31 11.19 -2.73
CA GLU A 142 16.46 10.27 -3.48
C GLU A 142 15.18 9.93 -2.71
N THR A 143 15.28 9.68 -1.40
CA THR A 143 14.12 9.34 -0.56
C THR A 143 13.15 10.51 -0.43
N VAL A 144 13.66 11.74 -0.27
CA VAL A 144 12.83 12.96 -0.23
C VAL A 144 12.14 13.19 -1.57
N ALA A 145 12.84 12.98 -2.68
CA ALA A 145 12.26 13.08 -4.02
C ALA A 145 11.16 12.02 -4.24
N ALA A 146 11.40 10.77 -3.82
CA ALA A 146 10.42 9.69 -3.88
C ALA A 146 9.18 10.00 -3.02
N ILE A 147 9.35 10.48 -1.78
CA ILE A 147 8.24 10.93 -0.92
C ILE A 147 7.40 11.98 -1.64
N ALA A 148 8.03 13.00 -2.21
CA ALA A 148 7.31 14.05 -2.92
C ALA A 148 6.59 13.53 -4.18
N ALA A 149 7.20 12.60 -4.93
CA ALA A 149 6.60 12.01 -6.12
C ALA A 149 5.39 11.15 -5.77
N ARG A 150 5.57 10.16 -4.88
CA ARG A 150 4.49 9.24 -4.48
C ARG A 150 3.35 9.99 -3.77
N ALA A 151 3.64 11.03 -2.98
CA ALA A 151 2.60 11.83 -2.34
C ALA A 151 1.70 12.60 -3.32
N ARG A 152 2.22 13.01 -4.48
CA ARG A 152 1.42 13.69 -5.53
C ARG A 152 0.51 12.75 -6.30
N GLU A 153 0.89 11.47 -6.38
CA GLU A 153 0.16 10.44 -7.11
C GLU A 153 -0.84 9.67 -6.23
N LEU A 154 -0.77 9.88 -4.91
CA LEU A 154 -1.64 9.20 -3.95
C LEU A 154 -3.10 9.66 -4.09
N ASP A 155 -4.03 8.71 -4.13
CA ASP A 155 -5.47 8.99 -4.17
C ASP A 155 -6.21 8.22 -3.06
N VAL A 156 -7.52 8.45 -2.91
CA VAL A 156 -8.34 7.78 -1.92
C VAL A 156 -8.45 6.27 -2.21
N ILE A 157 -8.57 5.45 -1.16
CA ILE A 157 -8.71 4.01 -1.30
C ILE A 157 -10.00 3.68 -2.09
N GLY A 158 -9.84 2.89 -3.16
CA GLY A 158 -10.91 2.51 -4.07
C GLY A 158 -11.09 3.42 -5.29
N ALA A 159 -10.35 4.53 -5.40
CA ALA A 159 -10.41 5.41 -6.57
C ALA A 159 -10.08 4.70 -7.89
N ASP A 160 -9.24 3.67 -7.83
CA ASP A 160 -8.80 2.85 -8.97
C ASP A 160 -9.77 1.71 -9.33
N ILE A 161 -10.86 1.53 -8.56
CA ILE A 161 -11.92 0.56 -8.84
C ILE A 161 -13.00 1.27 -9.66
N ASP A 162 -13.01 1.04 -10.98
CA ASP A 162 -13.82 1.82 -11.93
C ASP A 162 -15.33 1.77 -11.62
N ALA A 163 -15.82 0.61 -11.16
CA ALA A 163 -17.23 0.41 -10.84
C ALA A 163 -17.69 1.02 -9.50
N TYR A 164 -16.79 1.51 -8.63
CA TYR A 164 -17.08 1.79 -7.21
C TYR A 164 -17.01 3.28 -6.82
N GLN A 165 -17.09 4.21 -7.79
CA GLN A 165 -17.01 5.64 -7.49
C GLN A 165 -18.15 6.12 -6.55
N ASP A 166 -19.32 5.51 -6.64
CA ASP A 166 -20.43 5.69 -5.70
C ASP A 166 -20.08 5.17 -4.28
N LYS A 167 -19.48 3.98 -4.18
CA LYS A 167 -19.04 3.40 -2.90
C LYS A 167 -17.93 4.23 -2.25
N VAL A 168 -17.04 4.83 -3.05
CA VAL A 168 -16.01 5.77 -2.56
C VAL A 168 -16.67 7.00 -1.94
N ALA A 169 -17.71 7.55 -2.56
CA ALA A 169 -18.47 8.66 -1.98
C ALA A 169 -19.14 8.26 -0.66
N VAL A 170 -19.74 7.07 -0.58
CA VAL A 170 -20.34 6.54 0.66
C VAL A 170 -19.31 6.38 1.78
N VAL A 171 -18.11 5.85 1.47
CA VAL A 171 -17.00 5.73 2.43
C VAL A 171 -16.56 7.10 2.96
N ALA A 172 -16.52 8.12 2.09
CA ALA A 172 -16.18 9.48 2.48
C ALA A 172 -17.27 10.12 3.35
N GLU A 173 -18.54 10.02 2.96
CA GLU A 173 -19.69 10.52 3.71
C GLU A 173 -19.82 9.87 5.09
N ALA A 174 -19.50 8.57 5.19
CA ALA A 174 -19.45 7.84 6.45
C ALA A 174 -18.27 8.26 7.35
N GLY A 175 -17.33 9.09 6.87
CA GLY A 175 -16.13 9.46 7.62
C GLY A 175 -15.13 8.31 7.79
N ILE A 176 -15.17 7.30 6.91
CA ILE A 176 -14.22 6.19 6.93
C ILE A 176 -12.91 6.61 6.31
N PHE A 177 -12.95 7.15 5.09
CA PHE A 177 -11.76 7.64 4.40
C PHE A 177 -12.13 8.62 3.28
N ASP A 178 -11.57 9.81 3.31
CA ASP A 178 -11.79 10.88 2.33
C ASP A 178 -10.46 11.57 1.96
N ARG A 179 -10.52 12.66 1.19
CA ARG A 179 -9.31 13.43 0.84
C ARG A 179 -8.66 14.10 2.06
N ALA A 180 -9.40 14.39 3.13
CA ALA A 180 -8.83 14.96 4.35
C ALA A 180 -8.06 13.91 5.16
N ALA A 181 -8.58 12.68 5.24
CA ALA A 181 -7.86 11.54 5.80
C ALA A 181 -6.61 11.22 4.97
N LEU A 182 -6.72 11.23 3.64
CA LEU A 182 -5.58 11.06 2.72
C LEU A 182 -4.47 12.08 2.95
N ALA A 183 -4.82 13.36 3.16
CA ALA A 183 -3.85 14.42 3.42
C ALA A 183 -3.02 14.17 4.71
N GLN A 184 -3.55 13.40 5.67
CA GLN A 184 -2.86 13.03 6.91
C GLN A 184 -1.96 11.79 6.75
N VAL A 185 -2.08 11.07 5.63
CA VAL A 185 -1.21 9.94 5.29
C VAL A 185 0.18 10.43 4.90
N SER A 186 0.28 11.54 4.16
CA SER A 186 1.57 12.08 3.73
C SER A 186 2.18 13.01 4.79
N PRO A 187 3.49 12.87 5.12
CA PRO A 187 4.17 13.73 6.09
C PRO A 187 4.38 15.17 5.62
N THR A 188 3.98 15.52 4.39
CA THR A 188 4.00 16.91 3.90
C THR A 188 2.94 17.79 4.59
N GLY A 189 1.99 17.20 5.31
CA GLY A 189 1.05 17.89 6.20
C GLY A 189 1.67 18.25 7.56
N SER A 190 2.64 19.16 7.58
CA SER A 190 2.82 19.97 8.80
C SER A 190 1.62 20.92 8.92
N PRO A 191 1.02 21.09 10.12
CA PRO A 191 -0.01 22.12 10.31
C PRO A 191 0.57 23.50 10.00
N PRO A 192 -0.25 24.50 9.58
CA PRO A 192 0.23 25.85 9.35
C PRO A 192 0.60 26.45 10.71
N GLY A 193 1.86 26.34 11.12
CA GLY A 193 2.26 26.73 12.47
C GLY A 193 3.74 26.89 12.73
N ASP A 194 4.61 26.01 12.22
CA ASP A 194 6.03 26.04 12.64
C ASP A 194 6.98 26.34 11.48
N SER A 195 7.47 27.58 11.47
CA SER A 195 8.59 28.02 10.62
C SER A 195 9.90 27.42 11.14
N PRO A 196 10.75 26.79 10.30
CA PRO A 196 12.07 26.39 10.74
C PRO A 196 12.99 27.61 10.74
N THR A 197 13.25 28.15 11.91
CA THR A 197 14.36 29.07 12.17
C THR A 197 15.70 28.39 11.85
N SER A 198 16.38 28.92 10.83
CA SER A 198 17.83 29.17 10.74
C SER A 198 18.77 28.22 11.52
N LEU A 199 19.32 27.21 10.82
CA LEU A 199 20.71 26.72 10.98
C LEU A 199 21.13 26.23 9.59
N GLY A 200 22.14 26.76 8.90
CA GLY A 200 23.50 27.04 9.34
C GLY A 200 24.41 26.29 8.36
N SER A 201 24.92 27.00 7.34
CA SER A 201 25.71 26.46 6.24
C SER A 201 26.99 25.75 6.71
N ARG A 202 27.18 24.49 6.31
CA ARG A 202 28.53 23.89 6.17
C ARG A 202 28.60 22.99 4.94
N SER A 203 29.44 23.40 4.01
CA SER A 203 29.89 22.64 2.86
C SER A 203 30.84 21.51 3.30
N SER A 204 30.69 20.32 2.73
CA SER A 204 31.80 19.38 2.57
C SER A 204 31.57 18.49 1.36
N SER A 205 32.40 18.72 0.35
CA SER A 205 32.63 17.89 -0.82
C SER A 205 33.24 16.55 -0.40
N THR A 206 32.69 15.43 -0.90
CA THR A 206 33.48 14.23 -1.25
C THR A 206 32.72 13.27 -2.17
N ARG A 207 33.21 13.20 -3.41
CA ARG A 207 33.52 12.02 -4.24
C ARG A 207 32.49 10.88 -4.43
N ASN A 208 32.10 10.76 -5.71
CA ASN A 208 31.58 9.59 -6.43
C ASN A 208 32.11 8.22 -5.98
N ALA A 209 31.20 7.26 -5.80
CA ALA A 209 31.40 5.84 -6.11
C ALA A 209 30.06 5.23 -6.55
N PRO A 210 29.96 4.51 -7.70
CA PRO A 210 28.72 3.90 -8.14
C PRO A 210 28.56 2.50 -7.55
N GLY A 211 27.56 2.32 -6.69
CA GLY A 211 27.08 1.01 -6.22
C GLY A 211 25.69 0.73 -6.80
N VAL A 212 25.62 0.43 -8.09
CA VAL A 212 24.38 -0.04 -8.73
C VAL A 212 24.11 -1.46 -8.23
N ILE A 213 23.09 -1.64 -7.38
CA ILE A 213 22.54 -2.95 -7.08
C ILE A 213 21.90 -3.46 -8.37
N ARG A 214 22.62 -4.32 -9.08
CA ARG A 214 22.24 -4.82 -10.40
C ARG A 214 21.12 -5.86 -10.23
N ALA A 215 19.90 -5.52 -10.61
CA ALA A 215 18.85 -6.50 -10.83
C ALA A 215 19.32 -7.48 -11.94
N ALA A 216 19.43 -8.76 -11.61
CA ALA A 216 19.73 -9.80 -12.57
C ALA A 216 18.46 -10.06 -13.42
N ARG A 217 18.36 -9.40 -14.57
CA ARG A 217 17.34 -9.69 -15.58
C ARG A 217 17.60 -11.11 -16.12
N ARG A 218 16.82 -12.10 -15.68
CA ARG A 218 16.77 -13.41 -16.34
C ARG A 218 15.93 -13.27 -17.61
N THR A 219 16.56 -13.41 -18.77
CA THR A 219 15.84 -13.64 -20.02
C THR A 219 15.30 -15.07 -19.99
N ALA A 220 14.00 -15.24 -19.81
CA ALA A 220 13.35 -16.52 -20.01
C ALA A 220 13.21 -16.78 -21.52
N THR A 221 13.87 -17.82 -22.02
CA THR A 221 13.65 -18.35 -23.37
C THR A 221 12.29 -19.06 -23.38
N PRO A 222 11.36 -18.75 -24.30
CA PRO A 222 10.08 -19.46 -24.36
C PRO A 222 10.29 -20.92 -24.79
N PRO A 223 9.49 -21.87 -24.28
CA PRO A 223 9.57 -23.26 -24.69
C PRO A 223 9.13 -23.42 -26.17
N PRO A 224 9.64 -24.45 -26.88
CA PRO A 224 9.22 -24.73 -28.25
C PRO A 224 7.74 -25.09 -28.28
N ARG A 225 7.05 -24.62 -29.32
CA ARG A 225 5.66 -25.00 -29.60
C ARG A 225 5.65 -26.43 -30.14
N GLU A 226 4.91 -27.31 -29.48
CA GLU A 226 4.34 -28.53 -30.08
C GLU A 226 2.85 -28.31 -30.32
#